data_AF-A0A0N4YZI1-F1
#
_entry.id   AF-A0A0N4YZI1-F1
#
_cell.length_a   1.000
_cell.length_b   1.000
_cell.length_c   1.000
_cell.angle_alpha   90.00
_cell.angle_beta   90.00
_cell.angle_gamma   90.00
#
_symmetry.space_group_name_H-M   'P 1'
#
loop_
_entity.id
_entity.type
_entity.pdbx_description
1 polymer ?
#
loop_
_entity_poly.entity_id
_entity_poly.type
_entity_poly.pdbx_seq_one_letter_code
_entity_poly.pdbx_strand_id
1 'polypeptide(L)'
;MLKKEEKLGNQLDTLTQLYYYTVQLYVLHEKVHFSTAKLLEDAVRSEGSEPATIALLDGNIHVGLSNENLTRVAETMDSVKVSRRDIAYALNKGLVGGTTVAATMFLAHMAGIRVFATGGIGGVHRGAEETFDISADLIELMQTPVTVVCAGVKSILDIPKTLQFLETHSVNCIVYGEKNAFPGFFTKETTEKGQFSTTDLHDVVQHMEMSRKLGLKAGTILACPIPDKLTGDGKRIEEAIVTALKEAKEKNITSQSVTPFLLSRLNQLTSGESLRISEILLEQIFKFLSLSMSFDRCRITRE
;
A
#
# COMPACT_ATOMS: atom_id res chain seq x y z
N MET A 1 -5.28 -24.11 0.88
CA MET A 1 -3.95 -23.46 0.72
C MET A 1 -4.04 -22.11 0.00
N LEU A 2 -4.78 -21.98 -1.10
CA LEU A 2 -5.29 -20.68 -1.59
C LEU A 2 -6.80 -20.83 -1.81
N LYS A 3 -7.62 -19.97 -1.20
CA LYS A 3 -9.06 -19.91 -1.44
C LYS A 3 -9.39 -18.63 -2.20
N LYS A 4 -10.00 -18.81 -3.37
CA LYS A 4 -10.70 -17.74 -4.09
C LYS A 4 -12.17 -17.88 -3.73
N GLU A 5 -12.77 -16.86 -3.14
CA GLU A 5 -14.19 -16.92 -2.79
C GLU A 5 -15.05 -16.85 -4.05
N GLU A 6 -16.28 -17.41 -4.00
CA GLU A 6 -17.09 -17.82 -5.17
C GLU A 6 -17.22 -16.77 -6.29
N LYS A 7 -17.11 -15.46 -5.98
CA LYS A 7 -17.15 -14.40 -6.99
C LYS A 7 -15.93 -14.37 -7.93
N LEU A 8 -14.75 -14.85 -7.51
CA LEU A 8 -13.54 -14.94 -8.34
C LEU A 8 -13.40 -16.29 -9.09
N GLY A 9 -14.22 -17.29 -8.74
CA GLY A 9 -14.01 -18.69 -9.11
C GLY A 9 -14.13 -19.02 -10.59
N ASN A 10 -14.88 -18.23 -11.37
CA ASN A 10 -15.18 -18.55 -12.78
C ASN A 10 -14.61 -17.54 -13.79
N GLN A 11 -13.87 -16.51 -13.36
CA GLN A 11 -13.48 -15.41 -14.25
C GLN A 11 -11.98 -15.25 -14.48
N LEU A 12 -11.09 -16.04 -13.86
CA LEU A 12 -9.64 -15.89 -14.00
C LEU A 12 -9.04 -16.59 -15.23
N ASP A 13 -9.61 -16.31 -16.41
CA ASP A 13 -8.89 -16.50 -17.67
C ASP A 13 -7.69 -15.53 -17.73
N THR A 14 -6.65 -15.87 -18.49
CA THR A 14 -5.39 -15.10 -18.58
C THR A 14 -5.54 -13.63 -18.99
N LEU A 15 -6.72 -13.23 -19.48
CA LEU A 15 -7.07 -11.84 -19.78
C LEU A 15 -7.68 -11.10 -18.58
N THR A 16 -8.33 -11.80 -17.64
CA THR A 16 -9.09 -11.19 -16.53
C THR A 16 -8.24 -10.91 -15.29
N GLN A 17 -7.02 -11.45 -15.23
CA GLN A 17 -6.02 -11.14 -14.19
C GLN A 17 -5.65 -9.63 -14.14
N LEU A 18 -6.05 -8.89 -15.18
CA LEU A 18 -5.88 -7.45 -15.34
C LEU A 18 -6.84 -6.60 -14.51
N TYR A 19 -7.97 -7.16 -14.05
CA TYR A 19 -9.03 -6.37 -13.40
C TYR A 19 -9.03 -6.45 -11.88
N TYR A 20 -8.09 -7.18 -11.28
CA TYR A 20 -8.07 -7.38 -9.83
C TYR A 20 -7.12 -6.44 -9.11
N TYR A 21 -7.60 -5.81 -8.03
CA TYR A 21 -6.80 -4.94 -7.17
C TYR A 21 -6.84 -5.38 -5.74
N THR A 22 -5.70 -5.42 -5.08
CA THR A 22 -5.72 -5.68 -3.64
C THR A 22 -5.90 -4.40 -2.83
N VAL A 23 -6.73 -4.51 -1.79
CA VAL A 23 -6.88 -3.51 -0.72
C VAL A 23 -6.14 -4.01 0.51
N GLN A 24 -5.36 -3.14 1.16
CA GLN A 24 -4.75 -3.46 2.44
C GLN A 24 -5.70 -3.14 3.60
N LEU A 25 -5.92 -4.10 4.50
CA LEU A 25 -6.76 -3.93 5.71
C LEU A 25 -6.02 -3.34 6.92
N TYR A 26 -4.76 -2.95 6.75
CA TYR A 26 -3.95 -2.28 7.77
C TYR A 26 -3.39 -0.97 7.23
N VAL A 27 -3.93 0.15 7.70
CA VAL A 27 -3.38 1.48 7.43
C VAL A 27 -2.63 1.90 8.68
N LEU A 28 -1.34 2.18 8.53
CA LEU A 28 -0.51 2.69 9.62
C LEU A 28 -0.37 1.81 10.87
N HIS A 29 -0.81 0.53 10.88
CA HIS A 29 -0.89 -0.42 12.03
C HIS A 29 -2.25 -0.50 12.72
N GLU A 30 -3.22 0.36 12.37
CA GLU A 30 -4.59 0.21 12.85
C GLU A 30 -5.39 -0.66 11.89
N LYS A 31 -6.30 -1.45 12.47
CA LYS A 31 -7.26 -2.24 11.68
C LYS A 31 -8.16 -1.26 10.95
N VAL A 32 -8.23 -1.40 9.65
CA VAL A 32 -9.20 -0.64 8.85
C VAL A 32 -10.59 -1.08 9.27
N HIS A 33 -11.44 -0.12 9.64
CA HIS A 33 -12.85 -0.40 9.94
C HIS A 33 -13.54 -1.03 8.74
N PHE A 34 -14.50 -1.93 8.99
CA PHE A 34 -15.28 -2.59 7.94
C PHE A 34 -15.86 -1.59 6.93
N SER A 35 -16.39 -0.46 7.43
CA SER A 35 -16.95 0.61 6.60
C SER A 35 -15.93 1.16 5.61
N THR A 36 -14.71 1.45 6.07
CA THR A 36 -13.63 1.98 5.26
C THR A 36 -13.18 0.96 4.22
N ALA A 37 -12.97 -0.30 4.63
CA ALA A 37 -12.58 -1.36 3.71
C ALA A 37 -13.63 -1.58 2.61
N LYS A 38 -14.92 -1.54 2.96
CA LYS A 38 -16.02 -1.62 1.98
C LYS A 38 -16.07 -0.42 1.03
N LEU A 39 -15.89 0.81 1.55
CA LEU A 39 -15.81 2.01 0.73
C LEU A 39 -14.70 1.92 -0.31
N LEU A 40 -13.54 1.36 0.07
CA LEU A 40 -12.42 1.15 -0.86
C LEU A 40 -12.75 0.10 -1.92
N GLU A 41 -13.37 -1.01 -1.55
CA GLU A 41 -13.83 -2.01 -2.51
C GLU A 41 -14.85 -1.42 -3.51
N ASP A 42 -15.79 -0.62 -3.02
CA ASP A 42 -16.80 0.03 -3.85
C ASP A 42 -16.16 1.09 -4.78
N ALA A 43 -15.12 1.80 -4.34
CA ALA A 43 -14.33 2.69 -5.19
C ALA A 43 -13.66 1.94 -6.35
N VAL A 44 -13.04 0.78 -6.10
CA VAL A 44 -12.48 -0.07 -7.17
C VAL A 44 -13.56 -0.48 -8.18
N ARG A 45 -14.72 -0.93 -7.69
CA ARG A 45 -15.85 -1.35 -8.54
C ARG A 45 -16.39 -0.20 -9.38
N SER A 46 -16.43 1.01 -8.83
CA SER A 46 -16.90 2.19 -9.55
C SER A 46 -16.01 2.58 -10.74
N GLU A 47 -14.73 2.20 -10.69
CA GLU A 47 -13.75 2.35 -11.77
C GLU A 47 -13.69 1.12 -12.70
N GLY A 48 -14.69 0.24 -12.66
CA GLY A 48 -14.82 -0.90 -13.58
C GLY A 48 -13.87 -2.07 -13.29
N SER A 49 -13.30 -2.14 -12.09
CA SER A 49 -12.37 -3.19 -11.67
C SER A 49 -12.90 -4.00 -10.49
N GLU A 50 -12.40 -5.20 -10.27
CA GLU A 50 -12.84 -6.06 -9.16
C GLU A 50 -11.84 -6.01 -7.99
N PRO A 51 -12.27 -5.63 -6.79
CA PRO A 51 -11.40 -5.67 -5.61
C PRO A 51 -11.13 -7.11 -5.17
N ALA A 52 -9.91 -7.35 -4.74
CA ALA A 52 -9.38 -8.62 -4.24
C ALA A 52 -8.62 -8.37 -2.94
N THR A 53 -9.33 -7.95 -1.89
CA THR A 53 -8.80 -7.81 -0.53
C THR A 53 -8.14 -9.13 -0.07
N ILE A 54 -6.92 -9.08 0.49
CA ILE A 54 -6.15 -10.28 0.87
C ILE A 54 -5.97 -10.38 2.38
N ALA A 55 -6.37 -11.52 2.95
CA ALA A 55 -6.19 -11.83 4.36
C ALA A 55 -5.90 -13.32 4.59
N LEU A 56 -5.44 -13.65 5.80
CA LEU A 56 -5.33 -15.01 6.31
C LEU A 56 -6.51 -15.31 7.23
N LEU A 57 -7.21 -16.41 7.00
CA LEU A 57 -8.35 -16.84 7.80
C LEU A 57 -8.30 -18.35 7.96
N ASP A 58 -8.37 -18.83 9.21
CA ASP A 58 -8.55 -20.25 9.55
C ASP A 58 -7.58 -21.18 8.78
N GLY A 59 -6.33 -20.76 8.64
CA GLY A 59 -5.26 -21.53 8.00
C GLY A 59 -5.28 -21.49 6.47
N ASN A 60 -6.00 -20.53 5.88
CA ASN A 60 -6.09 -20.33 4.44
C ASN A 60 -5.72 -18.89 4.05
N ILE A 61 -5.13 -18.76 2.86
CA ILE A 61 -5.00 -17.47 2.17
C ILE A 61 -6.31 -17.21 1.44
N HIS A 62 -6.93 -16.07 1.71
CA HIS A 62 -8.12 -15.60 1.01
C HIS A 62 -7.73 -14.43 0.10
N VAL A 63 -8.12 -14.52 -1.17
CA VAL A 63 -7.91 -13.47 -2.18
C VAL A 63 -9.29 -13.07 -2.72
N GLY A 64 -9.71 -11.86 -2.35
CA GLY A 64 -11.11 -11.42 -2.44
C GLY A 64 -11.88 -11.92 -1.23
N LEU A 65 -12.37 -10.99 -0.40
CA LEU A 65 -13.13 -11.29 0.80
C LEU A 65 -14.62 -11.00 0.58
N SER A 66 -15.48 -11.88 1.09
CA SER A 66 -16.89 -11.58 1.31
C SER A 66 -17.04 -10.52 2.38
N ASN A 67 -18.22 -9.89 2.47
CA ASN A 67 -18.52 -8.93 3.53
C ASN A 67 -18.32 -9.58 4.91
N GLU A 68 -18.74 -10.83 5.08
CA GLU A 68 -18.59 -11.56 6.34
C GLU A 68 -17.11 -11.74 6.70
N ASN A 69 -16.28 -12.13 5.74
CA ASN A 69 -14.84 -12.32 5.99
C ASN A 69 -14.11 -10.98 6.19
N LEU A 70 -14.52 -9.93 5.49
CA LEU A 70 -14.03 -8.57 5.70
C LEU A 70 -14.35 -8.08 7.12
N THR A 71 -15.59 -8.29 7.59
CA THR A 71 -16.01 -8.04 8.97
C THR A 71 -15.17 -8.85 9.96
N ARG A 72 -14.96 -10.15 9.69
CA ARG A 72 -14.12 -10.99 10.56
C ARG A 72 -12.71 -10.44 10.71
N VAL A 73 -12.05 -10.01 9.64
CA VAL A 73 -10.70 -9.43 9.73
C VAL A 73 -10.70 -8.12 10.51
N ALA A 74 -11.71 -7.26 10.28
CA ALA A 74 -11.82 -5.95 10.91
C ALA A 74 -12.16 -6.03 12.42
N GLU A 75 -13.05 -6.92 12.82
CA GLU A 75 -13.64 -6.96 14.16
C GLU A 75 -13.00 -7.99 15.10
N THR A 76 -12.28 -9.00 14.58
CA THR A 76 -11.61 -9.98 15.44
C THR A 76 -10.54 -9.30 16.30
N MET A 77 -10.73 -9.23 17.62
CA MET A 77 -9.79 -8.54 18.52
C MET A 77 -8.37 -9.10 18.43
N ASP A 78 -8.23 -10.43 18.37
CA ASP A 78 -6.93 -11.12 18.33
C ASP A 78 -6.35 -11.27 16.91
N SER A 79 -6.86 -10.52 15.91
CA SER A 79 -6.29 -10.61 14.57
C SER A 79 -4.85 -10.11 14.54
N VAL A 80 -3.98 -10.87 13.88
CA VAL A 80 -2.55 -10.59 13.83
C VAL A 80 -2.18 -9.75 12.60
N LYS A 81 -1.18 -8.89 12.76
CA LYS A 81 -0.56 -8.18 11.64
C LYS A 81 0.46 -9.10 10.98
N VAL A 82 0.28 -9.40 9.70
CA VAL A 82 1.08 -10.41 8.98
C VAL A 82 2.02 -9.75 7.99
N SER A 83 3.33 -9.85 8.25
CA SER A 83 4.36 -9.61 7.24
C SER A 83 4.80 -10.92 6.58
N ARG A 84 5.68 -10.84 5.57
CA ARG A 84 6.06 -12.00 4.75
C ARG A 84 6.58 -13.18 5.59
N ARG A 85 7.38 -12.89 6.61
CA ARG A 85 7.92 -13.92 7.53
C ARG A 85 6.84 -14.59 8.38
N ASP A 86 5.73 -13.90 8.64
CA ASP A 86 4.69 -14.34 9.58
C ASP A 86 3.65 -15.25 8.90
N ILE A 87 3.59 -15.27 7.56
CA ILE A 87 2.57 -15.99 6.77
C ILE A 87 2.49 -17.46 7.15
N ALA A 88 3.62 -18.18 7.16
CA ALA A 88 3.64 -19.61 7.44
C ALA A 88 3.18 -19.92 8.87
N TYR A 89 3.60 -19.10 9.83
CA TYR A 89 3.18 -19.24 11.22
C TYR A 89 1.68 -19.01 11.38
N ALA A 90 1.15 -17.91 10.84
CA ALA A 90 -0.27 -17.57 10.93
C ALA A 90 -1.16 -18.63 10.27
N LEU A 91 -0.76 -19.14 9.10
CA LEU A 91 -1.46 -20.23 8.42
C LEU A 91 -1.45 -21.54 9.24
N ASN A 92 -0.29 -21.95 9.74
CA ASN A 92 -0.18 -23.18 10.52
C ASN A 92 -0.99 -23.13 11.82
N LYS A 93 -1.11 -21.94 12.43
CA LYS A 93 -1.88 -21.72 13.66
C LYS A 93 -3.36 -21.42 13.43
N GLY A 94 -3.80 -21.32 12.17
CA GLY A 94 -5.19 -21.01 11.86
C GLY A 94 -5.62 -19.60 12.26
N LEU A 95 -4.69 -18.64 12.34
CA LEU A 95 -5.00 -17.29 12.84
C LEU A 95 -5.76 -16.46 11.81
N VAL A 96 -6.60 -15.55 12.30
CA VAL A 96 -7.12 -14.42 11.53
C VAL A 96 -6.00 -13.38 11.42
N GLY A 97 -5.60 -13.04 10.21
CA GLY A 97 -4.47 -12.13 9.98
C GLY A 97 -4.71 -11.17 8.84
N GLY A 98 -4.62 -9.87 9.12
CA GLY A 98 -4.59 -8.86 8.06
C GLY A 98 -3.15 -8.63 7.60
N THR A 99 -2.98 -8.45 6.29
CA THR A 99 -1.67 -8.44 5.65
C THR A 99 -1.06 -7.04 5.59
N THR A 100 0.26 -6.97 5.77
CA THR A 100 1.08 -5.77 5.47
C THR A 100 1.34 -5.65 3.98
N VAL A 101 1.79 -4.49 3.49
CA VAL A 101 2.23 -4.31 2.10
C VAL A 101 3.13 -5.46 1.62
N ALA A 102 4.15 -5.83 2.39
CA ALA A 102 5.03 -6.96 2.05
C ALA A 102 4.27 -8.29 1.84
N ALA A 103 3.42 -8.68 2.80
CA ALA A 103 2.66 -9.93 2.68
C ALA A 103 1.61 -9.85 1.56
N THR A 104 0.95 -8.71 1.42
CA THR A 104 -0.05 -8.45 0.39
C THR A 104 0.55 -8.58 -1.00
N MET A 105 1.69 -7.93 -1.26
CA MET A 105 2.39 -8.03 -2.55
C MET A 105 2.78 -9.47 -2.89
N PHE A 106 3.37 -10.20 -1.93
CA PHE A 106 3.75 -11.60 -2.11
C PHE A 106 2.55 -12.47 -2.53
N LEU A 107 1.45 -12.35 -1.79
CA LEU A 107 0.24 -13.14 -2.02
C LEU A 107 -0.51 -12.70 -3.29
N ALA A 108 -0.53 -11.41 -3.59
CA ALA A 108 -1.09 -10.85 -4.82
C ALA A 108 -0.34 -11.39 -6.04
N HIS A 109 0.99 -11.34 -6.02
CA HIS A 109 1.82 -11.88 -7.09
C HIS A 109 1.60 -13.39 -7.29
N MET A 110 1.53 -14.15 -6.19
CA MET A 110 1.22 -15.58 -6.23
C MET A 110 -0.17 -15.86 -6.82
N ALA A 111 -1.12 -14.93 -6.68
CA ALA A 111 -2.45 -15.01 -7.28
C ALA A 111 -2.54 -14.45 -8.71
N GLY A 112 -1.45 -13.94 -9.28
CA GLY A 112 -1.39 -13.31 -10.61
C GLY A 112 -1.88 -11.85 -10.65
N ILE A 113 -2.09 -11.23 -9.49
CA ILE A 113 -2.47 -9.82 -9.36
C ILE A 113 -1.22 -8.94 -9.50
N ARG A 114 -1.28 -7.93 -10.36
CA ARG A 114 -0.12 -7.09 -10.72
C ARG A 114 -0.18 -5.66 -10.19
N VAL A 115 -1.33 -5.23 -9.68
CA VAL A 115 -1.51 -3.90 -9.10
C VAL A 115 -2.12 -4.02 -7.70
N PHE A 116 -1.54 -3.28 -6.78
CA PHE A 116 -1.92 -3.23 -5.37
C PHE A 116 -2.05 -1.77 -4.95
N ALA A 117 -3.13 -1.41 -4.26
CA ALA A 117 -3.34 -0.08 -3.73
C ALA A 117 -3.29 -0.07 -2.19
N THR A 118 -2.57 0.91 -1.66
CA THR A 118 -2.47 1.15 -0.22
C THR A 118 -2.31 2.64 0.03
N GLY A 119 -2.51 3.09 1.26
CA GLY A 119 -2.36 4.50 1.60
C GLY A 119 -0.91 4.95 1.42
N GLY A 120 0.02 4.19 1.99
CA GLY A 120 1.45 4.52 1.95
C GLY A 120 2.26 3.30 2.31
N ILE A 121 3.43 3.14 1.70
CA ILE A 121 4.32 2.03 2.01
C ILE A 121 5.06 2.24 3.33
N GLY A 122 5.52 1.16 3.96
CA GLY A 122 6.61 1.24 4.92
C GLY A 122 7.92 1.65 4.26
N GLY A 123 8.96 1.85 5.06
CA GLY A 123 10.22 2.40 4.58
C GLY A 123 11.32 2.32 5.62
N VAL A 124 12.36 3.12 5.43
CA VAL A 124 13.44 3.31 6.39
C VAL A 124 12.91 4.21 7.52
N HIS A 125 13.01 3.75 8.77
CA HIS A 125 12.62 4.58 9.90
C HIS A 125 13.65 5.68 10.17
N ARG A 126 13.21 6.78 10.78
CA ARG A 126 14.11 7.84 11.23
C ARG A 126 15.03 7.28 12.33
N GLY A 127 16.35 7.41 12.17
CA GLY A 127 17.36 6.81 13.06
C GLY A 127 17.77 5.37 12.72
N ALA A 128 17.34 4.84 11.57
CA ALA A 128 17.69 3.49 11.13
C ALA A 128 19.21 3.27 10.94
N GLU A 129 20.01 4.32 10.81
CA GLU A 129 21.47 4.26 10.84
C GLU A 129 22.03 3.66 12.14
N GLU A 130 21.28 3.75 13.24
CA GLU A 130 21.64 3.16 14.54
C GLU A 130 20.80 1.91 14.85
N THR A 131 19.50 1.94 14.51
CA THR A 131 18.53 0.91 14.94
C THR A 131 18.31 -0.21 13.94
N PHE A 132 18.64 0.03 12.67
CA PHE A 132 18.37 -0.85 11.53
C PHE A 132 16.86 -1.17 11.37
N ASP A 133 15.99 -0.28 11.86
CA ASP A 133 14.54 -0.40 11.72
C ASP A 133 14.12 -0.02 10.28
N ILE A 134 14.06 -1.03 9.42
CA ILE A 134 13.75 -0.92 7.99
C ILE A 134 12.58 -1.87 7.67
N SER A 135 11.54 -1.33 7.05
CA SER A 135 10.35 -2.12 6.71
C SER A 135 10.66 -3.24 5.73
N ALA A 136 10.10 -4.43 5.99
CA ALA A 136 10.10 -5.56 5.06
C ALA A 136 9.37 -5.24 3.74
N ASP A 137 8.58 -4.17 3.68
CA ASP A 137 7.95 -3.70 2.43
C ASP A 137 9.01 -3.38 1.38
N LEU A 138 10.15 -2.78 1.78
CA LEU A 138 11.23 -2.45 0.86
C LEU A 138 11.89 -3.70 0.31
N ILE A 139 12.07 -4.72 1.15
CA ILE A 139 12.61 -6.04 0.76
C ILE A 139 11.68 -6.74 -0.22
N GLU A 140 10.37 -6.61 -0.01
CA GLU A 140 9.39 -7.20 -0.92
C GLU A 140 9.40 -6.51 -2.29
N LEU A 141 9.48 -5.19 -2.32
CA LEU A 141 9.57 -4.39 -3.54
C LEU A 141 10.79 -4.76 -4.40
N MET A 142 11.90 -5.22 -3.82
CA MET A 142 13.08 -5.63 -4.60
C MET A 142 12.87 -6.92 -5.41
N GLN A 143 11.85 -7.72 -5.09
CA GLN A 143 11.76 -9.11 -5.58
C GLN A 143 10.40 -9.49 -6.14
N THR A 144 9.36 -8.68 -5.91
CA THR A 144 7.99 -9.00 -6.29
C THR A 144 7.45 -7.97 -7.30
N PRO A 145 7.22 -8.37 -8.57
CA PRO A 145 6.85 -7.46 -9.65
C PRO A 145 5.35 -7.10 -9.59
N VAL A 146 4.99 -6.39 -8.54
CA VAL A 146 3.67 -5.79 -8.31
C VAL A 146 3.85 -4.27 -8.29
N THR A 147 2.98 -3.56 -9.00
CA THR A 147 2.91 -2.10 -8.92
C THR A 147 2.10 -1.69 -7.72
N VAL A 148 2.69 -0.90 -6.84
CA VAL A 148 2.07 -0.38 -5.62
C VAL A 148 1.67 1.06 -5.86
N VAL A 149 0.36 1.33 -5.87
CA VAL A 149 -0.20 2.68 -5.96
C VAL A 149 -0.42 3.19 -4.54
N CYS A 150 0.21 4.30 -4.18
CA CYS A 150 0.12 4.86 -2.83
C CYS A 150 0.44 6.35 -2.80
N ALA A 151 0.26 7.02 -1.66
CA ALA A 151 0.68 8.41 -1.46
C ALA A 151 2.15 8.55 -1.04
N GLY A 152 3.01 7.67 -1.57
CA GLY A 152 4.41 7.59 -1.19
C GLY A 152 4.64 6.85 0.12
N VAL A 153 5.61 7.33 0.90
CA VAL A 153 6.08 6.71 2.14
C VAL A 153 5.37 7.33 3.34
N LYS A 154 4.94 6.51 4.31
CA LYS A 154 4.26 6.99 5.52
C LYS A 154 5.09 8.10 6.21
N SER A 155 4.45 9.20 6.58
CA SER A 155 5.12 10.43 7.06
C SER A 155 5.99 10.27 8.31
N ILE A 156 5.75 9.24 9.12
CA ILE A 156 6.58 8.91 10.30
C ILE A 156 7.99 8.41 9.95
N LEU A 157 8.25 8.12 8.68
CA LEU A 157 9.48 7.50 8.18
C LEU A 157 10.47 8.54 7.63
N ASP A 158 11.64 8.05 7.22
CA ASP A 158 12.70 8.82 6.57
C ASP A 158 12.57 8.66 5.05
N ILE A 159 11.89 9.61 4.40
CA ILE A 159 11.62 9.57 2.95
C ILE A 159 12.92 9.57 2.14
N PRO A 160 13.89 10.48 2.38
CA PRO A 160 15.15 10.47 1.65
C PRO A 160 15.88 9.11 1.73
N LYS A 161 16.05 8.55 2.93
CA LYS A 161 16.70 7.23 3.09
C LYS A 161 15.90 6.10 2.44
N THR A 162 14.57 6.19 2.47
CA THR A 162 13.71 5.20 1.81
C THR A 162 13.89 5.22 0.29
N LEU A 163 13.93 6.40 -0.33
CA LEU A 163 14.15 6.52 -1.77
C LEU A 163 15.56 6.08 -2.18
N GLN A 164 16.58 6.39 -1.38
CA GLN A 164 17.94 5.89 -1.60
C GLN A 164 18.03 4.37 -1.50
N PHE A 165 17.31 3.76 -0.54
CA PHE A 165 17.21 2.31 -0.44
C PHE A 165 16.57 1.71 -1.71
N LEU A 166 15.46 2.28 -2.18
CA LEU A 166 14.74 1.82 -3.36
C LEU A 166 15.58 1.96 -4.64
N GLU A 167 16.25 3.09 -4.81
CA GLU A 167 17.20 3.35 -5.90
C GLU A 167 18.31 2.29 -5.93
N THR A 168 18.94 2.05 -4.78
CA THR A 168 20.00 1.03 -4.63
C THR A 168 19.55 -0.36 -5.06
N HIS A 169 18.28 -0.70 -4.82
CA HIS A 169 17.70 -2.01 -5.13
C HIS A 169 16.92 -2.03 -6.44
N SER A 170 17.10 -1.02 -7.31
CA SER A 170 16.47 -0.94 -8.63
C SER A 170 14.93 -1.02 -8.61
N VAL A 171 14.32 -0.50 -7.54
CA VAL A 171 12.86 -0.35 -7.45
C VAL A 171 12.47 1.00 -8.06
N ASN A 172 11.66 0.97 -9.11
CA ASN A 172 11.25 2.20 -9.79
C ASN A 172 10.23 2.97 -8.95
N CYS A 173 10.46 4.27 -8.78
CA CYS A 173 9.53 5.20 -8.13
C CYS A 173 9.02 6.21 -9.17
N ILE A 174 7.75 6.12 -9.53
CA ILE A 174 7.09 7.01 -10.49
C ILE A 174 6.19 7.98 -9.72
N VAL A 175 6.34 9.28 -9.95
CA VAL A 175 5.42 10.28 -9.38
C VAL A 175 4.28 10.53 -10.36
N TYR A 176 3.04 10.42 -9.90
CA TYR A 176 1.87 10.80 -10.71
C TYR A 176 1.61 12.30 -10.59
N GLY A 177 1.90 13.05 -11.67
CA GLY A 177 1.76 14.50 -11.74
C GLY A 177 2.76 15.15 -12.70
N GLU A 178 2.57 16.44 -12.97
CA GLU A 178 3.47 17.21 -13.86
C GLU A 178 4.87 17.37 -13.28
N LYS A 179 4.98 17.50 -11.95
CA LYS A 179 6.24 17.68 -11.25
C LYS A 179 6.72 16.35 -10.69
N ASN A 180 8.02 16.09 -10.86
CA ASN A 180 8.69 14.99 -10.16
C ASN A 180 9.05 15.43 -8.73
N ALA A 181 8.03 15.54 -7.88
CA ALA A 181 8.14 15.80 -6.45
C ALA A 181 7.44 14.65 -5.70
N PHE A 182 8.23 13.83 -5.01
CA PHE A 182 7.72 12.63 -4.36
C PHE A 182 6.82 13.02 -3.17
N PRO A 183 5.60 12.46 -3.04
CA PRO A 183 4.70 12.80 -1.94
C PRO A 183 5.12 12.16 -0.62
N GLY A 184 4.89 12.88 0.48
CA GLY A 184 5.20 12.46 1.84
C GLY A 184 3.96 12.04 2.62
N PHE A 185 3.07 11.25 2.00
CA PHE A 185 1.81 10.76 2.52
C PHE A 185 0.80 11.87 2.89
N PHE A 186 0.98 12.62 3.98
CA PHE A 186 0.20 13.83 4.26
C PHE A 186 0.75 15.09 3.60
N THR A 187 1.99 15.06 3.12
CA THR A 187 2.61 16.18 2.41
C THR A 187 2.48 15.98 0.90
N LYS A 188 1.88 16.93 0.20
CA LYS A 188 1.64 16.86 -1.25
C LYS A 188 2.94 16.72 -2.06
N GLU A 189 3.90 17.60 -1.81
CA GLU A 189 5.19 17.66 -2.52
C GLU A 189 6.32 17.76 -1.48
N THR A 190 7.28 16.84 -1.51
CA THR A 190 8.52 16.96 -0.73
C THR A 190 9.65 17.49 -1.64
N THR A 191 10.83 17.73 -1.07
CA THR A 191 12.03 18.04 -1.88
C THR A 191 12.62 16.83 -2.59
N GLU A 192 12.15 15.63 -2.24
CA GLU A 192 12.60 14.38 -2.83
C GLU A 192 11.94 14.12 -4.17
N LYS A 193 12.57 13.27 -4.99
CA LYS A 193 12.09 12.94 -6.34
C LYS A 193 11.94 11.44 -6.51
N GLY A 194 10.97 11.04 -7.33
CA GLY A 194 11.00 9.73 -7.95
C GLY A 194 12.02 9.69 -9.09
N GLN A 195 12.09 8.56 -9.78
CA GLN A 195 12.91 8.42 -10.97
C GLN A 195 12.41 9.26 -12.14
N PHE A 196 11.08 9.32 -12.31
CA PHE A 196 10.41 10.22 -13.25
C PHE A 196 8.98 10.51 -12.79
N SER A 197 8.35 11.47 -13.45
CA SER A 197 6.92 11.78 -13.26
C SER A 197 6.16 11.65 -14.57
N THR A 198 4.86 11.34 -14.46
CA THR A 198 3.94 11.31 -15.60
C THR A 198 2.54 11.74 -15.17
N THR A 199 1.80 12.35 -16.08
CA THR A 199 0.36 12.62 -15.94
C THR A 199 -0.49 11.59 -16.68
N ASP A 200 0.13 10.63 -17.37
CA ASP A 200 -0.56 9.60 -18.16
C ASP A 200 -0.33 8.21 -17.55
N LEU A 201 -1.43 7.59 -17.12
CA LEU A 201 -1.42 6.23 -16.60
C LEU A 201 -1.01 5.20 -17.68
N HIS A 202 -1.11 5.54 -18.96
CA HIS A 202 -0.63 4.70 -20.05
C HIS A 202 0.88 4.47 -19.98
N ASP A 203 1.66 5.50 -19.62
CA ASP A 203 3.12 5.38 -19.47
C ASP A 203 3.49 4.36 -18.38
N VAL A 204 2.73 4.37 -17.28
CA VAL A 204 2.89 3.41 -16.18
C VAL A 204 2.60 1.99 -16.65
N VAL A 205 1.51 1.80 -17.41
CA VAL A 205 1.14 0.49 -17.98
C VAL A 205 2.21 -0.02 -18.95
N GLN A 206 2.73 0.83 -19.83
CA GLN A 206 3.81 0.47 -20.77
C GLN A 206 5.10 0.08 -20.03
N HIS A 207 5.45 0.82 -18.97
CA HIS A 207 6.56 0.48 -18.11
C HIS A 207 6.38 -0.90 -17.47
N MET A 208 5.20 -1.19 -16.91
CA MET A 208 4.88 -2.50 -16.33
C MET A 208 4.98 -3.64 -17.36
N GLU A 209 4.44 -3.43 -18.56
CA GLU A 209 4.47 -4.43 -19.64
C GLU A 209 5.89 -4.67 -20.16
N MET A 210 6.71 -3.62 -20.29
CA MET A 210 8.10 -3.76 -20.70
C MET A 210 8.94 -4.46 -19.63
N SER A 211 8.77 -4.06 -18.36
CA SER A 211 9.41 -4.71 -17.21
C SER A 211 9.12 -6.21 -17.18
N ARG A 212 7.86 -6.59 -17.40
CA ARG A 212 7.43 -7.99 -17.53
C ARG A 212 8.08 -8.71 -18.71
N LYS A 213 8.09 -8.11 -19.90
CA LYS A 213 8.69 -8.71 -21.12
C LYS A 213 10.18 -8.99 -20.94
N LEU A 214 10.88 -8.11 -20.24
CA LEU A 214 12.31 -8.25 -19.93
C LEU A 214 12.58 -9.19 -18.74
N GLY A 215 11.53 -9.66 -18.04
CA GLY A 215 11.67 -10.52 -16.86
C GLY A 215 12.32 -9.81 -15.67
N LEU A 216 12.19 -8.48 -15.57
CA LEU A 216 12.73 -7.72 -14.44
C LEU A 216 12.01 -8.12 -13.16
N LYS A 217 12.81 -8.36 -12.11
CA LYS A 217 12.33 -8.77 -10.79
C LYS A 217 12.46 -7.58 -9.86
N ALA A 218 11.46 -6.72 -9.86
CA ALA A 218 11.25 -5.64 -8.89
C ALA A 218 9.83 -5.12 -9.05
N GLY A 219 9.25 -4.63 -7.97
CA GLY A 219 8.02 -3.86 -7.99
C GLY A 219 8.25 -2.46 -8.54
N THR A 220 7.13 -1.75 -8.71
CA THR A 220 7.12 -0.34 -9.11
C THR A 220 6.24 0.42 -8.13
N ILE A 221 6.67 1.57 -7.65
CA ILE A 221 5.84 2.48 -6.87
C ILE A 221 5.25 3.52 -7.83
N LEU A 222 3.93 3.65 -7.83
CA LEU A 222 3.24 4.82 -8.38
C LEU A 222 2.79 5.70 -7.21
N ALA A 223 3.54 6.78 -6.99
CA ALA A 223 3.31 7.71 -5.90
C ALA A 223 2.34 8.82 -6.33
N CYS A 224 1.14 8.82 -5.76
CA CYS A 224 0.05 9.75 -6.04
C CYS A 224 -0.06 10.80 -4.93
N PRO A 225 0.19 12.09 -5.21
CA PRO A 225 0.04 13.16 -4.22
C PRO A 225 -1.39 13.28 -3.68
N ILE A 226 -1.51 13.76 -2.44
CA ILE A 226 -2.81 14.15 -1.86
C ILE A 226 -3.49 15.24 -2.71
N PRO A 227 -4.83 15.35 -2.71
CA PRO A 227 -5.53 16.40 -3.43
C PRO A 227 -5.18 17.79 -2.88
N ASP A 228 -5.27 18.81 -3.74
CA ASP A 228 -5.09 20.22 -3.34
C ASP A 228 -5.98 20.61 -2.16
N LYS A 229 -7.24 20.17 -2.17
CA LYS A 229 -8.21 20.44 -1.10
C LYS A 229 -7.80 19.92 0.28
N LEU A 230 -6.85 18.97 0.38
CA LEU A 230 -6.35 18.42 1.64
C LEU A 230 -4.97 18.95 2.05
N THR A 231 -4.35 19.82 1.24
CA THR A 231 -2.95 20.24 1.46
C THR A 231 -2.78 21.01 2.77
N GLY A 232 -3.76 21.88 3.12
CA GLY A 232 -3.73 22.64 4.37
C GLY A 232 -3.77 21.74 5.61
N ASP A 233 -4.65 20.75 5.59
CA ASP A 233 -4.77 19.78 6.68
C ASP A 233 -3.52 18.88 6.77
N GLY A 234 -2.99 18.48 5.62
CA GLY A 234 -1.76 17.69 5.52
C GLY A 234 -0.56 18.35 6.20
N LYS A 235 -0.39 19.66 6.02
CA LYS A 235 0.66 20.44 6.70
C LYS A 235 0.50 20.40 8.22
N ARG A 236 -0.72 20.55 8.72
CA ARG A 236 -1.01 20.50 10.17
C ARG A 236 -0.71 19.12 10.76
N ILE A 237 -0.99 18.05 10.01
CA ILE A 237 -0.67 16.68 10.42
C ILE A 237 0.85 16.46 10.45
N GLU A 238 1.59 16.97 9.47
CA GLU A 238 3.06 16.88 9.45
C GLU A 238 3.70 17.57 10.66
N GLU A 239 3.22 18.75 11.05
CA GLU A 239 3.66 19.46 12.25
C GLU A 239 3.40 18.63 13.53
N ALA A 240 2.25 17.94 13.60
CA ALA A 240 1.93 17.03 14.68
C ALA A 240 2.84 15.78 14.69
N ILE A 241 3.22 15.24 13.52
CA ILE A 241 4.16 14.12 13.39
C ILE A 241 5.55 14.51 13.89
N VAL A 242 6.06 15.68 13.48
CA VAL A 242 7.35 16.19 13.96
C VAL A 242 7.35 16.31 15.48
N THR A 243 6.25 16.80 16.06
CA THR A 243 6.07 16.89 17.51
C THR A 243 6.07 15.50 18.16
N ALA A 244 5.28 14.56 17.64
CA ALA A 244 5.20 13.20 18.18
C ALA A 244 6.54 12.46 18.11
N LEU A 245 7.31 12.62 17.03
CA LEU A 245 8.65 12.05 16.88
C LEU A 245 9.63 12.61 17.91
N LYS A 246 9.58 13.92 18.16
CA LYS A 246 10.40 14.56 19.20
C LYS A 246 10.07 13.99 20.58
N GLU A 247 8.79 13.89 20.92
CA GLU A 247 8.34 13.31 22.19
C GLU A 247 8.72 11.83 22.34
N ALA A 248 8.64 11.04 21.26
CA ALA A 248 9.05 9.64 21.28
C ALA A 248 10.53 9.50 21.64
N LYS A 249 11.38 10.36 21.06
CA LYS A 249 12.81 10.41 21.35
C LYS A 249 13.08 10.84 22.79
N GLU A 250 12.43 11.88 23.28
CA GLU A 250 12.57 12.35 24.68
C GLU A 250 12.16 11.29 25.71
N LYS A 251 11.17 10.46 25.36
CA LYS A 251 10.68 9.35 26.20
C LYS A 251 11.44 8.03 25.99
N ASN A 252 12.48 8.01 25.14
CA ASN A 252 13.24 6.80 24.78
C ASN A 252 12.37 5.63 24.30
N ILE A 253 11.30 5.95 23.56
CA ILE A 253 10.44 4.92 22.96
C ILE A 253 11.15 4.37 21.73
N THR A 254 11.33 3.06 21.67
CA THR A 254 12.14 2.39 20.63
C THR A 254 11.45 1.16 20.04
N SER A 255 11.91 0.72 18.87
CA SER A 255 11.50 -0.51 18.21
C SER A 255 9.98 -0.59 17.96
N GLN A 256 9.36 -1.75 18.21
CA GLN A 256 7.95 -2.03 17.93
C GLN A 256 6.97 -1.12 18.69
N SER A 257 7.43 -0.40 19.73
CA SER A 257 6.62 0.54 20.50
C SER A 257 6.56 1.95 19.90
N VAL A 258 7.46 2.30 18.98
CA VAL A 258 7.50 3.63 18.34
C VAL A 258 6.22 3.89 17.54
N THR A 259 5.86 2.97 16.64
CA THR A 259 4.71 3.19 15.76
C THR A 259 3.39 3.32 16.53
N PRO A 260 3.03 2.43 17.48
CA PRO A 260 1.81 2.61 18.29
C PRO A 260 1.80 3.93 19.08
N PHE A 261 2.94 4.35 19.63
CA PHE A 261 3.05 5.64 20.30
C PHE A 261 2.81 6.81 19.36
N LEU A 262 3.47 6.82 18.19
CA LEU A 262 3.35 7.90 17.22
C LEU A 262 1.92 8.07 16.74
N LEU A 263 1.19 6.98 16.49
CA LEU A 263 -0.21 7.04 16.05
C LEU A 263 -1.14 7.53 17.15
N SER A 264 -1.00 6.98 18.37
CA SER A 264 -1.80 7.43 19.52
C SER A 264 -1.59 8.92 19.77
N ARG A 265 -0.33 9.36 19.71
CA ARG A 265 0.02 10.76 19.90
C ARG A 265 -0.47 11.64 18.75
N LEU A 266 -0.34 11.18 17.51
CA LEU A 266 -0.84 11.91 16.36
C LEU A 266 -2.36 12.10 16.44
N ASN A 267 -3.10 11.05 16.76
CA ASN A 267 -4.55 11.10 16.93
C ASN A 267 -4.96 12.12 18.03
N GLN A 268 -4.24 12.16 19.15
CA GLN A 268 -4.44 13.17 20.20
C GLN A 268 -4.16 14.60 19.70
N LEU A 269 -3.10 14.80 18.92
CA LEU A 269 -2.70 16.11 18.41
C LEU A 269 -3.60 16.62 17.28
N THR A 270 -4.20 15.71 16.51
CA THR A 270 -5.05 16.04 15.35
C THR A 270 -6.54 15.86 15.62
N SER A 271 -6.95 15.42 16.82
CA SER A 271 -8.33 15.11 17.17
C SER A 271 -9.03 14.18 16.16
N GLY A 272 -8.33 13.16 15.66
CA GLY A 272 -8.87 12.21 14.66
C GLY A 272 -8.76 12.62 13.19
N GLU A 273 -8.36 13.85 12.86
CA GLU A 273 -8.26 14.31 11.47
C GLU A 273 -7.28 13.50 10.60
N SER A 274 -6.21 12.95 11.20
CA SER A 274 -5.23 12.12 10.49
C SER A 274 -5.85 10.85 9.90
N LEU A 275 -6.83 10.25 10.58
CA LEU A 275 -7.54 9.06 10.09
C LEU A 275 -8.46 9.44 8.94
N ARG A 276 -9.28 10.48 9.12
CA ARG A 276 -10.19 10.98 8.08
C ARG A 276 -9.47 11.30 6.78
N ILE A 277 -8.32 11.96 6.86
CA ILE A 277 -7.52 12.31 5.67
C ILE A 277 -6.90 11.08 5.03
N SER A 278 -6.46 10.10 5.83
CA SER A 278 -5.98 8.82 5.30
C SER A 278 -7.08 8.09 4.51
N GLU A 279 -8.32 8.14 4.97
CA GLU A 279 -9.47 7.54 4.26
C GLU A 279 -9.76 8.24 2.92
N ILE A 280 -9.79 9.58 2.90
CA ILE A 280 -10.03 10.34 1.66
C ILE A 280 -8.88 10.12 0.66
N LEU A 281 -7.65 10.05 1.17
CA LEU A 281 -6.46 9.76 0.37
C LEU A 281 -6.54 8.36 -0.24
N LEU A 282 -6.93 7.36 0.54
CA LEU A 282 -7.16 6.00 0.04
C LEU A 282 -8.25 6.00 -1.05
N GLU A 283 -9.39 6.64 -0.83
CA GLU A 283 -10.44 6.71 -1.86
C GLU A 283 -9.91 7.31 -3.18
N GLN A 284 -9.06 8.33 -3.12
CA GLN A 284 -8.45 8.92 -4.31
C GLN A 284 -7.41 8.00 -4.97
N ILE A 285 -6.52 7.38 -4.19
CA ILE A 285 -5.56 6.38 -4.68
C ILE A 285 -6.31 5.29 -5.47
N PHE A 286 -7.47 4.91 -4.95
CA PHE A 286 -8.30 3.86 -5.53
C PHE A 286 -9.00 4.31 -6.83
N LYS A 287 -9.19 5.61 -7.06
CA LYS A 287 -9.64 6.15 -8.37
C LYS A 287 -8.56 6.07 -9.44
N PHE A 288 -7.28 6.02 -9.06
CA PHE A 288 -6.19 5.77 -10.01
C PHE A 288 -6.09 4.30 -10.45
N LEU A 289 -6.96 3.42 -9.93
CA LEU A 289 -7.07 2.01 -10.31
C LEU A 289 -7.89 1.80 -11.59
N SER A 290 -8.07 2.85 -12.41
CA SER A 290 -8.41 2.71 -13.83
C SER A 290 -7.22 2.21 -14.69
N LEU A 291 -6.02 2.04 -14.10
CA LEU A 291 -4.82 1.46 -14.74
C LEU A 291 -5.09 0.12 -15.45
N SER A 292 -5.90 -0.74 -14.84
CA SER A 292 -6.40 -2.04 -15.36
C SER A 292 -7.09 -1.88 -16.72
N MET A 293 -7.98 -0.88 -16.85
CA MET A 293 -8.71 -0.58 -18.08
C MET A 293 -7.77 -0.05 -19.19
N SER A 294 -6.64 0.55 -18.83
CA SER A 294 -5.64 1.01 -19.79
C SER A 294 -4.82 -0.13 -20.41
N PHE A 295 -4.81 -1.32 -19.80
CA PHE A 295 -4.22 -2.51 -20.44
C PHE A 295 -5.05 -3.02 -21.63
N ASP A 296 -6.38 -2.83 -21.62
CA ASP A 296 -7.23 -3.19 -22.77
C ASP A 296 -6.93 -2.34 -24.02
N ARG A 297 -6.49 -1.09 -23.81
CA ARG A 297 -6.03 -0.19 -24.88
C ARG A 297 -4.59 -0.46 -25.31
N CYS A 298 -3.78 -1.13 -24.48
CA CYS A 298 -2.46 -1.65 -24.84
C CYS A 298 -2.52 -2.96 -25.64
N ARG A 299 -3.58 -3.22 -26.42
CA ARG A 299 -3.54 -4.24 -27.47
C ARG A 299 -2.47 -3.86 -28.49
N ILE A 300 -1.25 -4.26 -28.17
CA ILE A 300 -0.11 -4.36 -29.06
C ILE A 300 -0.61 -5.09 -30.30
N THR A 301 -0.49 -4.42 -31.44
CA THR A 301 -0.54 -5.02 -32.77
C THR A 301 0.30 -6.29 -32.74
N ARG A 302 -0.38 -7.44 -32.74
CA ARG A 302 0.27 -8.71 -33.02
C ARG A 302 0.56 -8.70 -34.53
N GLU A 303 1.83 -8.56 -34.90
CA GLU A 303 2.35 -9.19 -36.11
C GLU A 303 2.62 -10.67 -35.82
#